data_AF-A0A5C1I3J7-F1
#
_entry.id   AF-A0A5C1I3J7-F1
#
_cell.length_a   1.000
_cell.length_b   1.000
_cell.length_c   1.000
_cell.angle_alpha   90.00
_cell.angle_beta   90.00
_cell.angle_gamma   90.00
#
_symmetry.space_group_name_H-M   'P 1'
#
loop_
_entity.id
_entity.type
_entity.pdbx_description
1 polymer ?
#
loop_
_entity_poly.entity_id
_entity_poly.type
_entity_poly.pdbx_seq_one_letter_code
_entity_poly.pdbx_strand_id
1 'polypeptide(L)'
;MKAVVCIVCLCMTGLNGYGQTTVFKGELLNNNTLVKNYTITIDGNPATTNESGVFTTAINSSTTQVEIKTSDKTYIILYPIGGRVLIPKNPALLTQIVLESFQSSGQIKSYMASLSQLKDAAKKGQADTKALQVKIDSIAANLKKLGYSNEDLRAAREKQDGIDLFYPEISAALQNYILQAQSLMIAFKFIGVYAFVNVNALTQYAQTQNGFNQAFEKLYVNYPTYSKKMSDYWDDPALSKTFGEIADTLIYGIGKNKIVPLNDIKNQINQYFQNQVSDKDKEKLKKEIQSQIETQVPAITDQLAVMEQRVKLFLSQLKN
;
A
#
# COMPACT_ATOMS: atom_id res chain seq x y z
N MET A 1 -60.75 -75.81 -28.84
CA MET A 1 -61.15 -74.49 -28.30
C MET A 1 -59.97 -73.94 -27.50
N LYS A 2 -59.28 -72.92 -28.03
CA LYS A 2 -58.13 -72.27 -27.39
C LYS A 2 -58.56 -70.86 -26.98
N ALA A 3 -58.45 -70.53 -25.70
CA ALA A 3 -58.62 -69.18 -25.18
C ALA A 3 -57.27 -68.47 -25.22
N VAL A 4 -57.23 -67.26 -25.79
CA VAL A 4 -56.07 -66.36 -25.79
C VAL A 4 -56.40 -65.21 -24.86
N VAL A 5 -55.61 -65.06 -23.80
CA VAL A 5 -55.67 -63.97 -22.83
C VAL A 5 -54.87 -62.79 -23.40
N CYS A 6 -55.51 -61.62 -23.52
CA CYS A 6 -54.88 -60.38 -23.96
C CYS A 6 -54.62 -59.50 -22.73
N ILE A 7 -53.35 -59.30 -22.37
CA ILE A 7 -52.92 -58.38 -21.31
C ILE A 7 -52.73 -57.00 -21.93
N VAL A 8 -53.55 -56.03 -21.52
CA VAL A 8 -53.39 -54.61 -21.85
C VAL A 8 -52.53 -53.97 -20.77
N CYS A 9 -51.33 -53.54 -21.15
CA CYS A 9 -50.39 -52.80 -20.30
C CYS A 9 -50.69 -51.29 -20.44
N LEU A 10 -51.24 -50.66 -19.40
CA LEU A 10 -51.41 -49.21 -19.31
C LEU A 10 -50.09 -48.55 -18.90
N CYS A 11 -49.44 -47.82 -19.82
CA CYS A 11 -48.37 -46.89 -19.48
C CYS A 11 -48.97 -45.56 -19.02
N MET A 12 -48.91 -45.27 -17.71
CA MET A 12 -49.13 -43.92 -17.19
C MET A 12 -47.86 -43.10 -17.37
N THR A 13 -47.85 -42.21 -18.37
CA THR A 13 -46.84 -41.14 -18.46
C THR A 13 -47.22 -40.01 -17.52
N GLY A 14 -46.45 -39.84 -16.44
CA GLY A 14 -46.49 -38.65 -15.60
C GLY A 14 -46.02 -37.43 -16.38
N LEU A 15 -46.91 -36.44 -16.54
CA LEU A 15 -46.57 -35.12 -17.07
C LEU A 15 -45.87 -34.31 -15.96
N ASN A 16 -44.54 -34.21 -16.03
CA ASN A 16 -43.81 -33.17 -15.31
C ASN A 16 -44.09 -31.84 -16.00
N GLY A 17 -44.76 -30.92 -15.30
CA GLY A 17 -45.01 -29.57 -15.80
C GLY A 17 -43.71 -28.80 -15.98
N TYR A 18 -43.34 -28.52 -17.23
CA TYR A 18 -42.27 -27.59 -17.57
C TYR A 18 -42.73 -26.16 -17.27
N GLY A 19 -42.20 -25.55 -16.22
CA GLY A 19 -42.34 -24.11 -16.01
C GLY A 19 -41.68 -23.34 -17.16
N GLN A 20 -42.36 -22.33 -17.70
CA GLN A 20 -41.76 -21.46 -18.71
C GLN A 20 -40.57 -20.70 -18.12
N THR A 21 -39.45 -20.69 -18.84
CA THR A 21 -38.24 -19.95 -18.46
C THR A 21 -38.10 -18.69 -19.31
N THR A 22 -37.53 -17.64 -18.72
CA THR A 22 -37.12 -16.42 -19.41
C THR A 22 -35.62 -16.20 -19.21
N VAL A 23 -35.02 -15.39 -20.08
CA VAL A 23 -33.60 -15.09 -20.05
C VAL A 23 -33.38 -13.77 -19.31
N PHE A 24 -32.66 -13.82 -18.20
CA PHE A 24 -32.17 -12.64 -17.51
C PHE A 24 -30.74 -12.31 -17.96
N LYS A 25 -30.50 -11.04 -18.24
CA LYS A 25 -29.20 -10.52 -18.70
C LYS A 25 -28.79 -9.35 -17.82
N GLY A 26 -27.50 -9.26 -17.54
CA GLY A 26 -26.93 -8.12 -16.86
C GLY A 26 -25.46 -7.96 -17.17
N GLU A 27 -24.91 -6.83 -16.73
CA GLU A 27 -23.50 -6.51 -16.87
C GLU A 27 -22.88 -6.22 -15.50
N LEU A 28 -21.60 -6.56 -15.38
CA LEU A 28 -20.83 -6.31 -14.17
C LEU A 28 -19.88 -5.14 -14.42
N LEU A 29 -19.93 -4.13 -13.56
CA LEU A 29 -19.13 -2.91 -13.66
C LEU A 29 -18.26 -2.76 -12.41
N ASN A 30 -16.97 -2.50 -12.57
CA ASN A 30 -16.09 -2.04 -11.48
C ASN A 30 -15.45 -0.73 -11.94
N ASN A 31 -15.69 0.37 -11.21
CA ASN A 31 -15.23 1.72 -11.58
C ASN A 31 -15.56 2.05 -13.05
N ASN A 32 -16.81 1.82 -13.46
CA ASN A 32 -17.33 1.99 -14.83
C ASN A 32 -16.63 1.13 -15.91
N THR A 33 -15.82 0.16 -15.51
CA THR A 33 -15.16 -0.78 -16.42
C THR A 33 -15.88 -2.13 -16.37
N LEU A 34 -16.12 -2.73 -17.53
CA LEU A 34 -16.77 -4.04 -17.64
C LEU A 34 -15.89 -5.14 -17.05
N VAL A 35 -16.46 -5.94 -16.16
CA VAL A 35 -15.79 -7.10 -15.55
C VAL A 35 -16.07 -8.35 -16.37
N LYS A 36 -15.03 -8.89 -17.00
CA LYS A 36 -15.09 -10.02 -17.94
C LYS A 36 -14.67 -11.32 -17.24
N ASN A 37 -15.22 -12.45 -17.70
CA ASN A 37 -14.85 -13.80 -17.25
C ASN A 37 -14.96 -13.98 -15.72
N TYR A 38 -15.92 -13.28 -15.10
CA TYR A 38 -16.15 -13.36 -13.66
C TYR A 38 -17.47 -14.05 -13.38
N THR A 39 -17.47 -14.92 -12.37
CA THR A 39 -18.64 -15.70 -11.98
C THR A 39 -19.35 -15.04 -10.81
N ILE A 40 -20.66 -14.89 -10.93
CA ILE A 40 -21.56 -14.56 -9.83
C ILE A 40 -22.50 -15.74 -9.61
N THR A 41 -23.21 -15.75 -8.48
CA THR A 41 -24.32 -16.66 -8.27
C THR A 41 -25.62 -15.87 -8.26
N ILE A 42 -26.65 -16.40 -8.93
CA ILE A 42 -27.99 -15.83 -9.04
C ILE A 42 -28.95 -16.87 -8.46
N ASP A 43 -29.51 -16.58 -7.29
CA ASP A 43 -30.28 -17.53 -6.46
C ASP A 43 -29.54 -18.88 -6.27
N GLY A 44 -28.22 -18.81 -6.09
CA GLY A 44 -27.33 -19.96 -5.90
C GLY A 44 -26.82 -20.62 -7.20
N ASN A 45 -27.32 -20.23 -8.37
CA ASN A 45 -26.85 -20.78 -9.65
C ASN A 45 -25.74 -19.91 -10.25
N PRO A 46 -24.64 -20.50 -10.75
CA PRO A 46 -23.55 -19.73 -11.32
C PRO A 46 -23.94 -19.05 -12.64
N ALA A 47 -23.47 -17.82 -12.84
CA ALA A 47 -23.55 -17.09 -14.09
C ALA A 47 -22.24 -16.34 -14.32
N THR A 48 -21.60 -16.56 -15.47
CA THR A 48 -20.29 -15.99 -15.79
C THR A 48 -20.43 -14.92 -16.85
N THR A 49 -19.76 -13.78 -16.69
CA THR A 49 -19.69 -12.75 -17.72
C THR A 49 -18.82 -13.18 -18.89
N ASN A 50 -19.25 -12.87 -20.11
CA ASN A 50 -18.47 -13.09 -21.32
C ASN A 50 -17.42 -11.98 -21.56
N GLU A 51 -16.76 -11.99 -22.73
CA GLU A 51 -15.78 -10.97 -23.11
C GLU A 51 -16.35 -9.55 -23.28
N SER A 52 -17.67 -9.42 -23.39
CA SER A 52 -18.38 -8.14 -23.39
C SER A 52 -18.83 -7.72 -21.99
N GLY A 53 -18.47 -8.46 -20.93
CA GLY A 53 -18.86 -8.16 -19.55
C GLY A 53 -20.32 -8.46 -19.22
N VAL A 54 -21.03 -9.17 -20.11
CA VAL A 54 -22.45 -9.50 -19.96
C VAL A 54 -22.59 -10.95 -19.51
N PHE A 55 -23.39 -11.19 -18.47
CA PHE A 55 -23.83 -12.53 -18.09
C PHE A 55 -25.24 -12.80 -18.61
N THR A 56 -25.58 -14.08 -18.74
CA THR A 56 -26.92 -14.51 -19.13
C THR A 56 -27.29 -15.75 -18.33
N THR A 57 -28.49 -15.76 -17.76
CA THR A 57 -29.00 -16.91 -17.01
C THR A 57 -30.47 -17.16 -17.31
N ALA A 58 -30.90 -18.41 -17.25
CA ALA A 58 -32.30 -18.78 -17.35
C ALA A 58 -32.95 -18.71 -15.96
N ILE A 59 -34.07 -17.99 -15.86
CA ILE A 59 -34.88 -17.88 -14.64
C ILE A 59 -36.32 -18.27 -14.94
N ASN A 60 -37.12 -18.57 -13.92
CA ASN A 60 -38.55 -18.81 -14.10
C ASN A 60 -39.22 -17.53 -14.62
N SER A 61 -40.15 -17.65 -15.57
CA SER A 61 -40.90 -16.50 -16.12
C SER A 61 -41.71 -15.74 -15.07
N SER A 62 -42.04 -16.35 -13.92
CA SER A 62 -42.73 -15.69 -12.81
C SER A 62 -41.79 -14.96 -11.85
N THR A 63 -40.46 -15.08 -12.00
CA THR A 63 -39.49 -14.46 -11.08
C THR A 63 -39.45 -12.94 -11.29
N THR A 64 -39.79 -12.19 -10.24
CA THR A 64 -39.76 -10.71 -10.26
C THR A 64 -38.50 -10.13 -9.62
N GLN A 65 -37.78 -10.92 -8.83
CA GLN A 65 -36.58 -10.53 -8.12
C GLN A 65 -35.65 -11.73 -7.98
N VAL A 66 -34.34 -11.47 -8.05
CA VAL A 66 -33.28 -12.45 -7.81
C VAL A 66 -32.29 -11.90 -6.79
N GLU A 67 -31.63 -12.79 -6.06
CA GLU A 67 -30.48 -12.49 -5.23
C GLU A 67 -29.19 -12.80 -6.00
N ILE A 68 -28.32 -11.80 -6.13
CA ILE A 68 -26.99 -11.93 -6.70
C ILE A 68 -25.95 -11.93 -5.57
N LYS A 69 -25.00 -12.86 -5.64
CA LYS A 69 -23.80 -12.89 -4.78
C LYS A 69 -22.56 -13.07 -5.63
N THR A 70 -21.43 -12.57 -5.17
CA THR A 70 -20.12 -12.87 -5.78
C THR A 70 -19.76 -14.34 -5.54
N SER A 71 -19.07 -14.97 -6.49
CA SER A 71 -18.62 -16.37 -6.31
C SER A 71 -17.44 -16.49 -5.34
N ASP A 72 -16.73 -15.39 -5.13
CA ASP A 72 -15.53 -15.32 -4.30
C ASP A 72 -15.43 -13.98 -3.53
N LYS A 73 -14.32 -13.79 -2.82
CA LYS A 73 -13.96 -12.57 -2.10
C LYS A 73 -13.08 -11.61 -2.92
N THR A 74 -13.12 -11.69 -4.26
CA THR A 74 -12.46 -10.69 -5.11
C THR A 74 -13.24 -9.39 -5.09
N TYR A 75 -14.58 -9.47 -5.12
CA TYR A 75 -15.47 -8.32 -5.15
C TYR A 75 -16.56 -8.37 -4.06
N ILE A 76 -17.18 -7.22 -3.82
CA ILE A 76 -18.48 -7.06 -3.17
C ILE A 76 -19.45 -6.39 -4.14
N ILE A 77 -20.75 -6.60 -3.93
CA ILE A 77 -21.79 -5.90 -4.68
C ILE A 77 -22.07 -4.56 -4.00
N LEU A 78 -21.69 -3.47 -4.68
CA LEU A 78 -21.97 -2.10 -4.24
C LEU A 78 -23.38 -1.68 -4.67
N TYR A 79 -23.81 -2.09 -5.86
CA TYR A 79 -25.17 -1.83 -6.36
C TYR A 79 -25.70 -3.01 -7.20
N PRO A 80 -26.98 -3.40 -7.03
CA PRO A 80 -27.91 -2.89 -6.02
C PRO A 80 -27.55 -3.37 -4.62
N ILE A 81 -27.85 -2.54 -3.62
CA ILE A 81 -27.49 -2.78 -2.22
C ILE A 81 -28.12 -4.11 -1.75
N GLY A 82 -27.29 -4.97 -1.15
CA GLY A 82 -27.73 -6.28 -0.66
C GLY A 82 -27.93 -7.33 -1.76
N GLY A 83 -27.48 -7.06 -3.00
CA GLY A 83 -27.48 -8.03 -4.09
C GLY A 83 -28.87 -8.34 -4.64
N ARG A 84 -29.92 -7.65 -4.20
CA ARG A 84 -31.29 -7.93 -4.65
C ARG A 84 -31.64 -7.13 -5.89
N VAL A 85 -31.92 -7.82 -6.98
CA VAL A 85 -32.14 -7.23 -8.29
C VAL A 85 -33.56 -7.49 -8.75
N LEU A 86 -34.27 -6.43 -9.16
CA LEU A 86 -35.57 -6.57 -9.81
C LEU A 86 -35.37 -6.98 -11.27
N ILE A 87 -36.12 -7.98 -11.71
CA ILE A 87 -36.07 -8.46 -13.09
C ILE A 87 -36.81 -7.48 -14.00
N PRO A 88 -36.17 -6.90 -15.03
CA PRO A 88 -36.84 -6.03 -15.97
C PRO A 88 -37.95 -6.78 -16.72
N LYS A 89 -39.11 -6.13 -16.92
CA LYS A 89 -40.20 -6.70 -17.74
C LYS A 89 -39.81 -6.87 -19.21
N ASN A 90 -38.91 -6.03 -19.70
CA ASN A 90 -38.37 -6.14 -21.06
C ASN A 90 -37.05 -6.94 -21.02
N PRO A 91 -37.00 -8.16 -21.59
CA PRO A 91 -35.82 -9.02 -21.56
C PRO A 91 -34.65 -8.50 -22.43
N ALA A 92 -34.86 -7.44 -23.22
CA ALA A 92 -33.80 -6.78 -23.97
C ALA A 92 -32.96 -5.81 -23.11
N LEU A 93 -33.42 -5.43 -21.91
CA LEU A 93 -32.70 -4.52 -21.03
C LEU A 93 -31.60 -5.26 -20.26
N LEU A 94 -30.43 -4.64 -20.18
CA LEU A 94 -29.32 -5.10 -19.34
C LEU A 94 -29.45 -4.47 -17.95
N THR A 95 -29.44 -5.30 -16.92
CA THR A 95 -29.34 -4.81 -15.55
C THR A 95 -27.89 -4.61 -15.15
N GLN A 96 -27.57 -3.43 -14.63
CA GLN A 96 -26.22 -3.09 -14.18
C GLN A 96 -26.01 -3.51 -12.73
N ILE A 97 -24.92 -4.25 -12.50
CA ILE A 97 -24.45 -4.62 -11.17
C ILE A 97 -23.08 -3.98 -10.97
N VAL A 98 -22.96 -3.10 -9.99
CA VAL A 98 -21.71 -2.42 -9.67
C VAL A 98 -21.00 -3.19 -8.58
N LEU A 99 -19.76 -3.57 -8.88
CA LEU A 99 -18.83 -4.26 -8.01
C LEU A 99 -17.80 -3.29 -7.46
N GLU A 100 -17.33 -3.56 -6.26
CA GLU A 100 -16.17 -2.93 -5.66
C GLU A 100 -15.19 -4.03 -5.20
N SER A 101 -13.89 -3.76 -5.25
CA SER A 101 -12.88 -4.69 -4.74
C SER A 101 -13.09 -4.92 -3.24
N PHE A 102 -13.14 -6.19 -2.83
CA PHE A 102 -13.36 -6.57 -1.43
C PHE A 102 -12.25 -6.05 -0.51
N GLN A 103 -11.00 -6.12 -0.93
CA GLN A 103 -9.86 -5.71 -0.08
C GLN A 103 -9.69 -4.19 -0.02
N SER A 104 -10.17 -3.46 -1.02
CA SER A 104 -9.95 -2.01 -1.13
C SER A 104 -11.24 -1.19 -1.08
N SER A 105 -12.32 -1.73 -0.52
CA SER A 105 -13.61 -1.02 -0.46
C SER A 105 -13.52 0.27 0.34
N GLY A 106 -14.27 1.30 -0.06
CA GLY A 106 -14.34 2.55 0.69
C GLY A 106 -14.79 2.34 2.15
N GLN A 107 -15.65 1.33 2.38
CA GLN A 107 -16.15 0.96 3.70
C GLN A 107 -15.05 0.35 4.59
N ILE A 108 -14.22 -0.56 4.08
CA ILE A 108 -13.13 -1.15 4.87
C ILE A 108 -12.05 -0.11 5.19
N LYS A 109 -11.76 0.79 4.24
CA LYS A 109 -10.87 1.93 4.48
C LYS A 109 -11.42 2.87 5.57
N SER A 110 -12.71 3.19 5.53
CA SER A 110 -13.37 4.00 6.57
C SER A 110 -13.36 3.32 7.94
N TYR A 111 -13.48 2.00 7.99
CA TYR A 111 -13.36 1.21 9.21
C TYR A 111 -11.97 1.33 9.81
N MET A 112 -10.93 1.08 9.01
CA MET A 112 -9.52 1.19 9.40
C MET A 112 -9.17 2.61 9.87
N ALA A 113 -9.57 3.64 9.13
CA ALA A 113 -9.37 5.04 9.52
C ALA A 113 -10.03 5.38 10.88
N SER A 114 -11.24 4.86 11.12
CA SER A 114 -11.94 5.08 12.41
C SER A 114 -11.24 4.36 13.57
N LEU A 115 -10.66 3.17 13.34
CA LEU A 115 -9.83 2.47 14.33
C LEU A 115 -8.59 3.29 14.72
N SER A 116 -7.89 3.85 13.74
CA SER A 116 -6.72 4.71 13.98
C SER A 116 -7.11 5.96 14.80
N GLN A 117 -8.21 6.62 14.43
CA GLN A 117 -8.76 7.76 15.18
C GLN A 117 -9.09 7.42 16.65
N LEU A 118 -9.70 6.25 16.89
CA LEU A 118 -10.01 5.79 18.25
C LEU A 118 -8.74 5.63 19.09
N LYS A 119 -7.69 5.02 18.54
CA LYS A 119 -6.42 4.84 19.26
C LYS A 119 -5.74 6.16 19.57
N ASP A 120 -5.74 7.09 18.62
CA ASP A 120 -5.18 8.42 18.83
C ASP A 120 -5.95 9.20 19.90
N ALA A 121 -7.29 9.12 19.89
CA ALA A 121 -8.14 9.73 20.92
C ALA A 121 -7.87 9.11 22.31
N ALA A 122 -7.72 7.78 22.37
CA ALA A 122 -7.41 7.06 23.60
C ALA A 122 -6.02 7.45 24.17
N LYS A 123 -4.98 7.52 23.33
CA LYS A 123 -3.63 7.97 23.73
C LYS A 123 -3.64 9.40 24.28
N LYS A 124 -4.53 10.26 23.76
CA LYS A 124 -4.68 11.67 24.17
C LYS A 124 -5.66 11.88 25.32
N GLY A 125 -6.29 10.83 25.85
CA GLY A 125 -7.27 10.93 26.94
C GLY A 125 -8.56 11.67 26.58
N GLN A 126 -8.98 11.65 25.31
CA GLN A 126 -10.16 12.37 24.85
C GLN A 126 -11.46 11.67 25.26
N ALA A 127 -12.48 12.46 25.63
CA ALA A 127 -13.79 11.95 26.10
C ALA A 127 -14.62 11.27 24.99
N ASP A 128 -14.33 11.56 23.72
CA ASP A 128 -15.15 11.14 22.57
C ASP A 128 -14.91 9.68 22.12
N THR A 129 -14.06 8.92 22.83
CA THR A 129 -13.76 7.51 22.52
C THR A 129 -15.02 6.64 22.44
N LYS A 130 -16.04 6.92 23.25
CA LYS A 130 -17.33 6.20 23.20
C LYS A 130 -18.09 6.46 21.90
N ALA A 131 -18.10 7.69 21.40
CA ALA A 131 -18.76 8.03 20.14
C ALA A 131 -18.04 7.39 18.94
N LEU A 132 -16.70 7.36 18.98
CA LEU A 132 -15.90 6.67 17.97
C LEU A 132 -16.13 5.16 17.98
N GLN A 133 -16.27 4.54 19.15
CA GLN A 133 -16.59 3.11 19.24
C GLN A 133 -17.95 2.79 18.62
N VAL A 134 -18.98 3.60 18.89
CA VAL A 134 -20.31 3.43 18.28
C VAL A 134 -20.24 3.55 16.74
N LYS A 135 -19.44 4.49 16.23
CA LYS A 135 -19.21 4.63 14.78
C LYS A 135 -18.52 3.39 14.18
N ILE A 136 -17.50 2.86 14.85
CA ILE A 136 -16.79 1.64 14.44
C ILE A 136 -17.75 0.45 14.39
N ASP A 137 -18.57 0.26 15.42
CA ASP A 137 -19.53 -0.83 15.50
C ASP A 137 -20.59 -0.73 14.39
N SER A 138 -21.04 0.49 14.06
CA SER A 138 -21.95 0.75 12.96
C SER A 138 -21.34 0.39 11.59
N ILE A 139 -20.10 0.80 11.33
CA ILE A 139 -19.39 0.44 10.09
C ILE A 139 -19.19 -1.08 10.02
N ALA A 140 -18.78 -1.72 11.11
CA ALA A 140 -18.60 -3.18 11.17
C ALA A 140 -19.90 -3.93 10.89
N ALA A 141 -21.04 -3.46 11.42
CA ALA A 141 -22.35 -4.05 11.13
C ALA A 141 -22.72 -3.91 9.64
N ASN A 142 -22.41 -2.78 9.01
CA ASN A 142 -22.63 -2.60 7.58
C ASN A 142 -21.72 -3.48 6.72
N LEU A 143 -20.43 -3.60 7.08
CA LEU A 143 -19.49 -4.51 6.42
C LEU A 143 -19.97 -5.96 6.50
N LYS A 144 -20.52 -6.40 7.65
CA LYS A 144 -21.11 -7.75 7.77
C LYS A 144 -22.26 -7.98 6.79
N LYS A 145 -23.11 -6.97 6.55
CA LYS A 145 -24.18 -7.04 5.54
C LYS A 145 -23.65 -7.12 4.11
N LEU A 146 -22.44 -6.61 3.87
CA LEU A 146 -21.73 -6.69 2.58
C LEU A 146 -20.92 -7.99 2.42
N GLY A 147 -20.98 -8.91 3.38
CA GLY A 147 -20.32 -10.22 3.30
C GLY A 147 -18.97 -10.33 4.02
N TYR A 148 -18.54 -9.30 4.76
CA TYR A 148 -17.34 -9.40 5.58
C TYR A 148 -17.60 -10.24 6.83
N SER A 149 -16.74 -11.22 7.08
CA SER A 149 -16.74 -12.02 8.30
C SER A 149 -16.05 -11.29 9.45
N ASN A 150 -16.21 -11.79 10.69
CA ASN A 150 -15.43 -11.30 11.83
C ASN A 150 -13.92 -11.45 11.61
N GLU A 151 -13.50 -12.47 10.87
CA GLU A 151 -12.10 -12.72 10.55
C GLU A 151 -11.55 -11.65 9.59
N ASP A 152 -12.32 -11.24 8.59
CA ASP A 152 -11.93 -10.15 7.68
C ASP A 152 -11.78 -8.82 8.44
N LEU A 153 -12.68 -8.55 9.38
CA LEU A 153 -12.60 -7.35 10.23
C LEU A 153 -11.40 -7.41 11.19
N ARG A 154 -11.06 -8.60 11.70
CA ARG A 154 -9.87 -8.82 12.51
C ARG A 154 -8.59 -8.57 11.71
N ALA A 155 -8.50 -9.13 10.51
CA ALA A 155 -7.37 -8.91 9.59
C ALA A 155 -7.22 -7.42 9.24
N ALA A 156 -8.32 -6.71 8.95
CA ALA A 156 -8.28 -5.27 8.69
C ALA A 156 -7.80 -4.46 9.90
N ARG A 157 -8.17 -4.88 11.12
CA ARG A 157 -7.65 -4.28 12.36
C ARG A 157 -6.15 -4.55 12.51
N GLU A 158 -5.71 -5.81 12.38
CA GLU A 158 -4.29 -6.19 12.47
C GLU A 158 -3.44 -5.40 11.46
N LYS A 159 -3.97 -5.20 10.25
CA LYS A 159 -3.35 -4.37 9.23
C LYS A 159 -3.25 -2.91 9.67
N GLN A 160 -4.31 -2.31 10.20
CA GLN A 160 -4.25 -0.94 10.73
C GLN A 160 -3.29 -0.84 11.92
N ASP A 161 -3.24 -1.84 12.80
CA ASP A 161 -2.29 -1.92 13.91
C ASP A 161 -0.85 -1.92 13.39
N GLY A 162 -0.59 -2.67 12.32
CA GLY A 162 0.67 -2.68 11.60
C GLY A 162 1.03 -1.32 11.02
N ILE A 163 0.09 -0.65 10.35
CA ILE A 163 0.28 0.71 9.80
C ILE A 163 0.61 1.70 10.92
N ASP A 164 -0.18 1.72 11.99
CA ASP A 164 0.00 2.66 13.11
C ASP A 164 1.35 2.47 13.83
N LEU A 165 1.90 1.25 13.80
CA LEU A 165 3.20 0.93 14.38
C LEU A 165 4.36 1.29 13.45
N PHE A 166 4.31 0.86 12.19
CA PHE A 166 5.46 0.95 11.28
C PHE A 166 5.51 2.24 10.45
N TYR A 167 4.39 2.92 10.20
CA TYR A 167 4.40 4.21 9.50
C TYR A 167 5.28 5.25 10.21
N PRO A 168 5.14 5.48 11.53
CA PRO A 168 5.99 6.43 12.24
C PRO A 168 7.48 6.04 12.21
N GLU A 169 7.79 4.74 12.33
CA GLU A 169 9.16 4.24 12.33
C GLU A 169 9.85 4.45 10.97
N ILE A 170 9.16 4.09 9.87
CA ILE A 170 9.65 4.27 8.50
C ILE A 170 9.83 5.75 8.19
N SER A 171 8.82 6.57 8.52
CA SER A 171 8.87 8.02 8.33
C SER A 171 10.07 8.63 9.05
N ALA A 172 10.24 8.30 10.33
CA ALA A 172 11.33 8.82 11.15
C ALA A 172 12.70 8.36 10.63
N ALA A 173 12.84 7.11 10.19
CA ALA A 173 14.09 6.58 9.65
C ALA A 173 14.51 7.31 8.37
N LEU A 174 13.59 7.50 7.42
CA LEU A 174 13.87 8.20 6.16
C LEU A 174 14.18 9.68 6.38
N GLN A 175 13.38 10.37 7.19
CA GLN A 175 13.59 11.79 7.49
C GLN A 175 14.90 12.03 8.25
N ASN A 176 15.20 11.18 9.25
CA ASN A 176 16.45 11.30 10.00
C ASN A 176 17.66 11.01 9.12
N TYR A 177 17.59 10.04 8.20
CA TYR A 177 18.67 9.81 7.22
C TYR A 177 18.99 11.10 6.43
N ILE A 178 17.98 11.71 5.82
CA ILE A 178 18.15 12.92 5.00
C ILE A 178 18.73 14.06 5.83
N LEU A 179 18.15 14.31 7.02
CA LEU A 179 18.58 15.38 7.92
C LEU A 179 20.05 15.22 8.33
N GLN A 180 20.46 14.02 8.73
CA GLN A 180 21.82 13.77 9.17
C GLN A 180 22.81 13.82 7.99
N ALA A 181 22.42 13.35 6.80
CA ALA A 181 23.24 13.46 5.60
C ALA A 181 23.45 14.93 5.18
N GLN A 182 22.39 15.75 5.18
CA GLN A 182 22.48 17.19 4.91
C GLN A 182 23.36 17.90 5.96
N SER A 183 23.19 17.57 7.24
CA SER A 183 24.01 18.10 8.33
C SER A 183 25.50 17.77 8.13
N LEU A 184 25.81 16.55 7.70
CA LEU A 184 27.18 16.13 7.37
C LEU A 184 27.73 16.91 6.15
N MET A 185 26.92 17.16 5.11
CA MET A 185 27.36 17.97 3.97
C MET A 185 27.69 19.41 4.38
N ILE A 186 26.91 20.01 5.28
CA ILE A 186 27.20 21.32 5.86
C ILE A 186 28.52 21.28 6.63
N ALA A 187 28.75 20.23 7.44
CA ALA A 187 30.00 20.05 8.17
C ALA A 187 31.21 19.90 7.24
N PHE A 188 31.09 19.19 6.11
CA PHE A 188 32.14 19.11 5.11
C PHE A 188 32.49 20.48 4.50
N LYS A 189 31.49 21.29 4.13
CA LYS A 189 31.72 22.67 3.65
C LYS A 189 32.45 23.50 4.70
N PHE A 190 32.05 23.39 5.96
CA PHE A 190 32.65 24.12 7.07
C PHE A 190 34.13 23.75 7.27
N ILE A 191 34.46 22.45 7.32
CA ILE A 191 35.86 22.03 7.52
C ILE A 191 36.75 22.38 6.32
N GLY A 192 36.23 22.37 5.09
CA GLY A 192 37.00 22.78 3.91
C GLY A 192 37.52 24.22 4.00
N VAL A 193 36.80 25.09 4.71
CA VAL A 193 37.19 26.49 4.91
C VAL A 193 38.00 26.67 6.19
N TYR A 194 37.52 26.12 7.31
CA TYR A 194 37.99 26.51 8.64
C TYR A 194 38.95 25.51 9.30
N ALA A 195 38.98 24.25 8.87
CA ALA A 195 39.78 23.23 9.57
C ALA A 195 41.26 23.56 9.59
N PHE A 196 41.79 24.19 8.53
CA PHE A 196 43.20 24.57 8.40
C PHE A 196 43.65 25.73 9.29
N VAL A 197 42.71 26.45 9.89
CA VAL A 197 42.98 27.60 10.77
C VAL A 197 42.56 27.32 12.21
N ASN A 198 41.56 26.46 12.40
CA ASN A 198 41.02 26.09 13.71
C ASN A 198 40.71 24.59 13.79
N VAL A 199 41.55 23.85 14.51
CA VAL A 199 41.43 22.39 14.64
C VAL A 199 40.11 21.95 15.29
N ASN A 200 39.46 22.82 16.09
CA ASN A 200 38.17 22.51 16.71
C ASN A 200 37.03 22.33 15.69
N ALA A 201 37.21 22.78 14.44
CA ALA A 201 36.28 22.50 13.36
C ALA A 201 36.12 21.00 13.08
N LEU A 202 37.15 20.19 13.35
CA LEU A 202 37.11 18.73 13.20
C LEU A 202 36.22 18.04 14.25
N THR A 203 36.03 18.65 15.42
CA THR A 203 35.17 18.11 16.47
C THR A 203 33.69 18.14 16.07
N GLN A 204 33.23 19.24 15.48
CA GLN A 204 31.86 19.37 14.98
C GLN A 204 31.59 18.40 13.82
N TYR A 205 32.57 18.21 12.94
CA TYR A 205 32.51 17.19 11.90
C TYR A 205 32.37 15.77 12.47
N ALA A 206 33.15 15.40 13.50
CA ALA A 206 33.06 14.07 14.09
C ALA A 206 31.67 13.78 14.69
N GLN A 207 31.02 14.78 15.31
CA GLN A 207 29.67 14.65 15.85
C GLN A 207 28.63 14.41 14.74
N THR A 208 28.66 15.20 13.67
CA THR A 208 27.73 15.05 12.53
C THR A 208 27.96 13.74 11.76
N GLN A 209 29.22 13.30 11.63
CA GLN A 209 29.57 12.01 11.06
C GLN A 209 28.95 10.84 11.86
N ASN A 210 29.03 10.90 13.20
CA ASN A 210 28.41 9.88 14.06
C ASN A 210 26.88 9.87 13.92
N GLY A 211 26.25 11.05 13.87
CA GLY A 211 24.80 11.18 13.64
C GLY A 211 24.37 10.56 12.31
N PHE A 212 25.12 10.82 11.24
CA PHE A 212 24.89 10.19 9.94
C PHE A 212 25.07 8.67 9.99
N ASN A 213 26.16 8.17 10.58
CA ASN A 213 26.41 6.72 10.67
C ASN A 213 25.27 5.99 11.40
N GLN A 214 24.76 6.57 12.49
CA GLN A 214 23.63 5.99 13.22
C GLN A 214 22.35 5.98 12.37
N ALA A 215 22.08 7.06 11.64
CA ALA A 215 20.89 7.15 10.77
C ALA A 215 21.00 6.19 9.57
N PHE A 216 22.19 6.09 8.96
CA PHE A 216 22.50 5.15 7.90
C PHE A 216 22.28 3.71 8.37
N GLU A 217 22.89 3.32 9.49
CA GLU A 217 22.80 1.97 10.02
C GLU A 217 21.36 1.60 10.39
N LYS A 218 20.63 2.53 11.02
CA LYS A 218 19.21 2.32 11.34
C LYS A 218 18.38 2.04 10.09
N LEU A 219 18.58 2.80 9.01
CA LEU A 219 17.85 2.55 7.75
C LEU A 219 18.31 1.23 7.10
N TYR A 220 19.61 0.98 7.06
CA TYR A 220 20.20 -0.20 6.42
C TYR A 220 19.77 -1.52 7.08
N VAL A 221 19.91 -1.61 8.40
CA VAL A 221 19.57 -2.83 9.17
C VAL A 221 18.07 -3.11 9.14
N ASN A 222 17.23 -2.07 9.23
CA ASN A 222 15.78 -2.25 9.27
C ASN A 222 15.14 -2.29 7.88
N TYR A 223 15.87 -2.03 6.80
CA TYR A 223 15.34 -2.03 5.43
C TYR A 223 14.56 -3.31 5.09
N PRO A 224 15.09 -4.54 5.32
CA PRO A 224 14.35 -5.76 5.01
C PRO A 224 13.04 -5.87 5.79
N THR A 225 13.06 -5.48 7.07
CA THR A 225 11.88 -5.48 7.94
C THR A 225 10.84 -4.48 7.43
N TYR A 226 11.23 -3.24 7.16
CA TYR A 226 10.33 -2.21 6.65
C TYR A 226 9.73 -2.57 5.29
N SER A 227 10.54 -3.12 4.38
CA SER A 227 10.08 -3.57 3.07
C SER A 227 9.02 -4.67 3.20
N LYS A 228 9.27 -5.66 4.08
CA LYS A 228 8.31 -6.73 4.36
C LYS A 228 7.03 -6.17 4.97
N LYS A 229 7.14 -5.32 5.99
CA LYS A 229 5.97 -4.73 6.67
C LYS A 229 5.14 -3.84 5.75
N MET A 230 5.76 -3.14 4.81
CA MET A 230 5.03 -2.43 3.76
C MET A 230 4.24 -3.39 2.88
N SER A 231 4.84 -4.50 2.44
CA SER A 231 4.12 -5.51 1.67
C SER A 231 3.01 -6.20 2.46
N ASP A 232 3.19 -6.39 3.77
CA ASP A 232 2.23 -7.05 4.64
C ASP A 232 1.02 -6.14 4.94
N TYR A 233 1.24 -4.83 5.07
CA TYR A 233 0.22 -3.90 5.61
C TYR A 233 -0.27 -2.83 4.65
N TRP A 234 0.41 -2.56 3.53
CA TRP A 234 -0.09 -1.66 2.50
C TRP A 234 -0.48 -2.52 1.28
N ASP A 235 -1.77 -2.53 0.94
CA ASP A 235 -2.32 -3.29 -0.22
C ASP A 235 -1.95 -2.65 -1.56
N ASP A 236 -0.77 -2.04 -1.65
CA ASP A 236 -0.26 -1.43 -2.86
C ASP A 236 1.21 -1.86 -3.09
N PRO A 237 1.42 -2.81 -4.01
CA PRO A 237 2.77 -3.22 -4.41
C PRO A 237 3.63 -2.07 -4.92
N ALA A 238 3.03 -1.02 -5.50
CA ALA A 238 3.76 0.15 -5.97
C ALA A 238 4.38 0.94 -4.83
N LEU A 239 3.75 0.98 -3.64
CA LEU A 239 4.34 1.61 -2.47
C LEU A 239 5.59 0.85 -2.01
N SER A 240 5.50 -0.48 -1.87
CA SER A 240 6.64 -1.32 -1.48
C SER A 240 7.83 -1.15 -2.43
N LYS A 241 7.55 -1.16 -3.74
CA LYS A 241 8.57 -0.89 -4.77
C LYS A 241 9.18 0.51 -4.63
N THR A 242 8.35 1.54 -4.46
CA THR A 242 8.81 2.93 -4.32
C THR A 242 9.70 3.10 -3.09
N PHE A 243 9.36 2.45 -1.97
CA PHE A 243 10.21 2.43 -0.79
C PHE A 243 11.56 1.76 -1.05
N GLY A 244 11.57 0.61 -1.73
CA GLY A 244 12.79 -0.07 -2.16
C GLY A 244 13.71 0.85 -2.96
N GLU A 245 13.17 1.52 -3.98
CA GLU A 245 13.95 2.46 -4.80
C GLU A 245 14.51 3.66 -4.01
N ILE A 246 13.73 4.18 -3.06
CA ILE A 246 14.18 5.25 -2.14
C ILE A 246 15.32 4.72 -1.26
N ALA A 247 15.11 3.60 -0.59
CA ALA A 247 16.10 3.00 0.31
C ALA A 247 17.39 2.67 -0.42
N ASP A 248 17.32 2.08 -1.62
CA ASP A 248 18.49 1.75 -2.43
C ASP A 248 19.28 3.00 -2.83
N THR A 249 18.58 4.06 -3.25
CA THR A 249 19.21 5.33 -3.61
C THR A 249 19.90 5.95 -2.40
N LEU A 250 19.26 5.96 -1.23
CA LEU A 250 19.85 6.50 0.00
C LEU A 250 21.04 5.65 0.46
N ILE A 251 20.85 4.34 0.65
CA ILE A 251 21.86 3.44 1.21
C ILE A 251 23.04 3.28 0.24
N TYR A 252 22.79 2.80 -0.97
CA TYR A 252 23.84 2.43 -1.91
C TYR A 252 24.26 3.62 -2.76
N GLY A 253 23.30 4.36 -3.30
CA GLY A 253 23.57 5.49 -4.19
C GLY A 253 24.29 6.66 -3.51
N ILE A 254 23.84 7.07 -2.33
CA ILE A 254 24.36 8.24 -1.61
C ILE A 254 25.29 7.81 -0.47
N GLY A 255 24.83 6.97 0.46
CA GLY A 255 25.58 6.61 1.65
C GLY A 255 26.89 5.90 1.33
N LYS A 256 26.82 4.71 0.72
CA LYS A 256 28.00 3.89 0.42
C LYS A 256 28.85 4.47 -0.71
N ASN A 257 28.22 4.94 -1.80
CA ASN A 257 28.99 5.31 -3.00
C ASN A 257 29.45 6.77 -3.04
N LYS A 258 28.88 7.65 -2.20
CA LYS A 258 29.23 9.08 -2.21
C LYS A 258 29.69 9.62 -0.88
N ILE A 259 29.02 9.31 0.22
CA ILE A 259 29.39 9.83 1.54
C ILE A 259 30.58 9.07 2.14
N VAL A 260 30.59 7.73 2.08
CA VAL A 260 31.70 6.93 2.63
C VAL A 260 33.06 7.30 2.03
N PRO A 261 33.23 7.52 0.71
CA PRO A 261 34.49 7.98 0.14
C PRO A 261 35.00 9.31 0.71
N LEU A 262 34.12 10.19 1.19
CA LEU A 262 34.54 11.46 1.80
C LEU A 262 35.27 11.27 3.14
N ASN A 263 35.27 10.07 3.72
CA ASN A 263 36.10 9.76 4.89
C ASN A 263 37.59 9.93 4.59
N ASP A 264 38.01 9.78 3.33
CA ASP A 264 39.40 10.03 2.94
C ASP A 264 39.79 11.51 3.09
N ILE A 265 38.84 12.43 2.90
CA ILE A 265 39.08 13.87 3.10
C ILE A 265 39.42 14.16 4.56
N LYS A 266 38.72 13.51 5.51
CA LYS A 266 39.05 13.62 6.95
C LYS A 266 40.47 13.13 7.23
N ASN A 267 40.87 12.01 6.63
CA ASN A 267 42.20 11.44 6.79
C ASN A 267 43.28 12.38 6.21
N GLN A 268 43.02 12.99 5.06
CA GLN A 268 43.90 13.99 4.44
C GLN A 268 44.02 15.26 5.30
N ILE A 269 42.93 15.75 5.91
CA ILE A 269 43.00 16.89 6.84
C ILE A 269 43.84 16.54 8.07
N ASN A 270 43.72 15.33 8.61
CA ASN A 270 44.58 14.89 9.71
C ASN A 270 46.07 14.83 9.29
N GLN A 271 46.37 14.38 8.07
CA GLN A 271 47.74 14.37 7.53
C GLN A 271 48.31 15.78 7.38
N TYR A 272 47.50 16.77 7.00
CA TYR A 272 47.93 18.17 6.92
C TYR A 272 48.48 18.69 8.25
N PHE A 273 47.93 18.24 9.38
CA PHE A 273 48.36 18.62 10.73
C PHE A 273 49.53 17.79 11.27
N GLN A 274 49.97 16.74 10.58
CA GLN A 274 51.12 15.96 11.01
C GLN A 274 52.43 16.69 10.64
N ASN A 275 53.37 16.74 11.58
CA ASN A 275 54.66 17.46 11.43
C ASN A 275 55.63 16.84 10.40
N GLN A 276 55.18 15.87 9.60
CA GLN A 276 56.00 15.13 8.65
C GLN A 276 55.84 15.61 7.20
N VAL A 277 54.91 16.53 6.93
CA VAL A 277 54.64 17.08 5.59
C VAL A 277 55.35 18.42 5.43
N SER A 278 56.09 18.61 4.33
CA SER A 278 56.75 19.90 4.04
C SER A 278 55.72 21.02 3.80
N ASP A 279 56.06 22.28 4.07
CA ASP A 279 55.11 23.40 3.91
C ASP A 279 54.57 23.54 2.47
N LYS A 280 55.40 23.24 1.47
CA LYS A 280 55.00 23.20 0.06
C LYS A 280 53.96 22.11 -0.21
N ASP A 281 54.15 20.93 0.39
CA ASP A 281 53.23 19.81 0.25
C ASP A 281 51.94 20.03 1.05
N LYS A 282 52.00 20.74 2.18
CA LYS A 282 50.82 21.16 2.97
C LYS A 282 49.91 22.08 2.17
N GLU A 283 50.45 23.12 1.54
CA GLU A 283 49.63 24.03 0.73
C GLU A 283 49.02 23.34 -0.50
N LYS A 284 49.73 22.38 -1.11
CA LYS A 284 49.18 21.54 -2.17
C LYS A 284 48.03 20.67 -1.66
N LEU A 285 48.23 19.97 -0.53
CA LEU A 285 47.23 19.09 0.09
C LEU A 285 45.98 19.86 0.51
N LYS A 286 46.14 21.06 1.08
CA LYS A 286 45.04 21.95 1.43
C LYS A 286 44.19 22.32 0.21
N LYS A 287 44.81 22.74 -0.89
CA LYS A 287 44.10 23.05 -2.15
C LYS A 287 43.37 21.85 -2.72
N GLU A 288 43.99 20.67 -2.65
CA GLU A 288 43.39 19.42 -3.10
C GLU A 288 42.14 19.05 -2.26
N ILE A 289 42.25 19.10 -0.93
CA ILE A 289 41.12 18.89 -0.02
C ILE A 289 39.98 19.87 -0.32
N GLN A 290 40.30 21.16 -0.45
CA GLN A 290 39.32 22.21 -0.75
C GLN A 290 38.61 21.95 -2.08
N SER A 291 39.37 21.62 -3.13
CA SER A 291 38.82 21.30 -4.45
C SER A 291 37.93 20.04 -4.44
N GLN A 292 38.31 19.00 -3.69
CA GLN A 292 37.50 17.79 -3.53
C GLN A 292 36.17 18.10 -2.82
N ILE A 293 36.19 18.90 -1.76
CA ILE A 293 34.99 19.34 -1.04
C ILE A 293 34.09 20.19 -1.96
N GLU A 294 34.65 21.18 -2.65
CA GLU A 294 33.93 22.06 -3.57
C GLU A 294 33.28 21.31 -4.73
N THR A 295 33.90 20.21 -5.18
CA THR A 295 33.37 19.41 -6.30
C THR A 295 32.32 18.40 -5.84
N GLN A 296 32.59 17.65 -4.77
CA GLN A 296 31.75 16.52 -4.39
C GLN A 296 30.54 16.91 -3.54
N VAL A 297 30.71 17.85 -2.61
CA VAL A 297 29.68 18.16 -1.62
C VAL A 297 28.43 18.81 -2.23
N PRO A 298 28.53 19.77 -3.19
CA PRO A 298 27.34 20.31 -3.85
C PRO A 298 26.53 19.24 -4.57
N ALA A 299 27.19 18.35 -5.32
CA ALA A 299 26.51 17.28 -6.05
C ALA A 299 25.75 16.32 -5.12
N ILE A 300 26.31 16.01 -3.94
CA ILE A 300 25.60 15.20 -2.93
C ILE A 300 24.45 16.00 -2.30
N THR A 301 24.66 17.28 -2.01
CA THR A 301 23.64 18.17 -1.44
C THR A 301 22.41 18.24 -2.35
N ASP A 302 22.62 18.41 -3.66
CA ASP A 302 21.54 18.50 -4.65
C ASP A 302 20.75 17.19 -4.74
N GLN A 303 21.45 16.05 -4.72
CA GLN A 303 20.80 14.74 -4.69
C GLN A 303 20.00 14.50 -3.41
N LEU A 304 20.50 14.94 -2.25
CA LEU A 304 19.77 14.86 -0.99
C LEU A 304 18.51 15.74 -1.03
N ALA A 305 18.55 16.92 -1.65
CA ALA A 305 17.38 17.77 -1.82
C ALA A 305 16.31 17.11 -2.70
N VAL A 306 16.71 16.48 -3.81
CA VAL A 306 15.79 15.70 -4.66
C VAL A 306 15.19 14.52 -3.87
N MET A 307 16.01 13.81 -3.10
CA MET A 307 15.54 12.69 -2.29
C MET A 307 14.62 13.13 -1.15
N GLU A 308 14.84 14.29 -0.54
CA GLU A 308 13.95 14.85 0.46
C GLU A 308 12.54 15.06 -0.11
N GLN A 309 12.42 15.64 -1.31
CA GLN A 309 11.13 15.83 -1.97
C GLN A 309 10.48 14.49 -2.32
N ARG A 310 11.26 13.52 -2.81
CA ARG A 310 10.77 12.17 -3.12
C ARG A 310 10.25 11.47 -1.86
N VAL A 311 10.96 11.57 -0.74
CA VAL A 311 10.54 11.03 0.56
C VAL A 311 9.25 11.73 1.03
N LYS A 312 9.15 13.05 0.93
CA LYS A 312 7.91 13.79 1.30
C LYS A 312 6.69 13.33 0.50
N LEU A 313 6.84 13.20 -0.83
CA LEU A 313 5.78 12.67 -1.70
C LEU A 313 5.39 11.25 -1.31
N PHE A 314 6.37 10.37 -1.15
CA PHE A 314 6.13 8.99 -0.75
C PHE A 314 5.41 8.88 0.60
N LEU A 315 5.85 9.63 1.62
CA LEU A 315 5.21 9.61 2.94
C LEU A 315 3.78 10.18 2.90
N SER A 316 3.51 11.15 2.02
CA SER A 316 2.13 11.66 1.81
C SER A 316 1.21 10.61 1.19
N GLN A 317 1.73 9.74 0.33
CA GLN A 317 0.99 8.62 -0.24
C GLN A 317 0.81 7.51 0.79
N LEU A 318 1.86 7.19 1.56
CA LEU A 318 1.87 6.12 2.56
C LEU A 318 0.86 6.36 3.71
N LYS A 319 0.53 7.63 3.98
CA LYS A 319 -0.46 8.03 5.00
C LYS A 319 -1.91 7.82 4.55
N ASN A 320 -2.18 7.78 3.24
CA ASN A 320 -3.52 7.72 2.65
C ASN A 320 -3.87 6.32 2.16
#